data_AF-F3FSJ0-F1
#
_entry.id   AF-F3FSJ0-F1
#
_cell.length_a   1.000
_cell.length_b   1.000
_cell.length_c   1.000
_cell.angle_alpha   90.00
_cell.angle_beta   90.00
_cell.angle_gamma   90.00
#
_symmetry.space_group_name_H-M   'P 1'
#
loop_
_entity.id
_entity.type
_entity.pdbx_description
1 polymer ?
#
loop_
_entity_poly.entity_id
_entity_poly.type
_entity_poly.pdbx_seq_one_letter_code
_entity_poly.pdbx_strand_id
1 'polypeptide(L)'
;GIWVTGRLVDRHLRKTVLASLATFAAVSVFFGVFSGSATAIYIGAFIWGLTFGGAATLLQTALADSAGEGADVALSMNVVVWNSAIAGGGLLGGVLLGHWGAGSFPWVLLMLLLLSLLIALRAGAHGFARGSRLDREHVLAG
;
A
#
# COMPACT_ATOMS: atom_id res chain seq x y z
N GLY A 1 15.82 14.22 -16.68
CA GLY A 1 14.53 13.53 -16.88
C GLY A 1 14.25 12.55 -15.77
N ILE A 2 14.89 11.38 -15.80
CA ILE A 2 14.62 10.20 -14.94
C ILE A 2 14.59 10.50 -13.44
N TRP A 3 15.48 11.35 -12.92
CA TRP A 3 15.47 11.70 -11.49
C TRP A 3 14.29 12.59 -11.07
N VAL A 4 13.85 13.48 -11.95
CA VAL A 4 12.69 14.36 -11.71
C VAL A 4 11.41 13.55 -11.84
N THR A 5 11.33 12.66 -12.84
CA THR A 5 10.21 11.73 -13.02
C THR A 5 10.10 10.78 -11.83
N GLY A 6 11.22 10.17 -11.41
CA GLY A 6 11.27 9.30 -10.23
C GLY A 6 10.83 10.00 -8.95
N ARG A 7 11.30 11.23 -8.70
CA ARG A 7 10.86 12.02 -7.52
C ARG A 7 9.39 12.43 -7.57
N LEU A 8 8.86 12.72 -8.76
CA LEU A 8 7.47 13.13 -8.93
C LEU A 8 6.52 11.94 -8.78
N VAL A 9 6.93 10.78 -9.31
CA VAL A 9 6.25 9.48 -9.18
C VAL A 9 6.25 9.03 -7.72
N ASP A 10 7.40 9.04 -7.04
CA ASP A 10 7.48 8.73 -5.60
C ASP A 10 6.59 9.64 -4.74
N ARG A 11 6.56 10.94 -5.07
CA ARG A 11 5.80 11.94 -4.32
C ARG A 11 4.29 11.80 -4.53
N HIS A 12 3.83 11.32 -5.69
CA HIS A 12 2.42 11.03 -5.94
C HIS A 12 2.02 9.66 -5.41
N LEU A 13 2.83 8.63 -5.60
CA LEU A 13 2.63 7.29 -5.03
C LEU A 13 2.45 7.33 -3.53
N ARG A 14 3.33 8.03 -2.81
CA ARG A 14 3.25 8.13 -1.36
C ARG A 14 1.95 8.80 -0.91
N LYS A 15 1.50 9.85 -1.60
CA LYS A 15 0.22 10.51 -1.28
C LYS A 15 -0.96 9.60 -1.58
N THR A 16 -0.94 8.88 -2.70
CA THR A 16 -1.99 7.93 -3.07
C THR A 16 -2.07 6.78 -2.07
N VAL A 17 -0.94 6.19 -1.68
CA VAL A 17 -0.89 5.11 -0.67
C VAL A 17 -1.41 5.59 0.69
N LEU A 18 -0.99 6.78 1.15
CA LEU A 18 -1.48 7.33 2.42
C LEU A 18 -2.98 7.65 2.37
N ALA A 19 -3.47 8.23 1.27
CA ALA A 19 -4.89 8.50 1.08
C ALA A 19 -5.70 7.20 1.04
N SER A 20 -5.23 6.17 0.33
CA SER A 20 -5.88 4.87 0.30
C SER A 20 -5.90 4.19 1.67
N LEU A 21 -4.80 4.20 2.41
CA LEU A 21 -4.75 3.65 3.77
C LEU A 21 -5.71 4.39 4.73
N ALA A 22 -5.77 5.72 4.63
CA ALA A 22 -6.70 6.53 5.42
C ALA A 22 -8.17 6.22 5.06
N THR A 23 -8.49 6.12 3.77
CA THR A 23 -9.83 5.74 3.30
C THR A 23 -10.20 4.34 3.77
N PHE A 24 -9.28 3.37 3.66
CA PHE A 24 -9.50 2.02 4.17
C PHE A 24 -9.75 1.99 5.68
N ALA A 25 -8.98 2.76 6.46
CA ALA A 25 -9.17 2.84 7.89
C ALA A 25 -10.56 3.42 8.22
N ALA A 26 -10.99 4.46 7.50
CA ALA A 26 -12.33 5.04 7.65
C ALA A 26 -13.44 4.03 7.29
N VAL A 27 -13.31 3.29 6.19
CA VAL A 27 -14.26 2.24 5.79
C VAL A 27 -14.27 1.08 6.80
N SER A 28 -13.12 0.70 7.34
CA SER A 28 -13.00 -0.33 8.37
C SER A 28 -13.70 0.07 9.68
N VAL A 29 -13.55 1.32 10.13
CA VAL A 29 -14.32 1.87 11.26
C VAL A 29 -15.81 1.89 10.95
N PHE A 30 -16.19 2.31 9.73
CA PHE A 30 -17.58 2.30 9.29
C PHE A 30 -18.19 0.90 9.34
N PHE A 31 -17.48 -0.13 8.87
CA PHE A 31 -17.93 -1.53 8.98
C PHE A 31 -17.99 -2.04 10.42
N GLY A 32 -17.08 -1.59 11.30
CA GLY A 32 -17.12 -1.94 12.72
C GLY A 32 -18.37 -1.39 13.42
N VAL A 33 -18.72 -0.13 13.14
CA VAL A 33 -19.87 0.57 13.74
C VAL A 33 -21.20 0.09 13.14
N PHE A 34 -21.24 -0.16 11.82
CA PHE A 34 -22.46 -0.53 11.09
C PHE A 34 -22.51 -2.02 10.69
N SER A 35 -21.83 -2.89 11.42
CA SER A 35 -21.69 -4.33 11.12
C SER A 35 -23.03 -5.08 11.01
N GLY A 36 -24.11 -4.56 11.58
CA GLY A 36 -25.46 -5.13 11.52
C GLY A 36 -26.28 -4.79 10.27
N SER A 37 -25.81 -3.90 9.37
CA SER A 37 -26.56 -3.47 8.19
C SER A 37 -25.88 -3.90 6.88
N ALA A 38 -26.50 -4.85 6.17
CA ALA A 38 -26.02 -5.32 4.87
C ALA A 38 -25.86 -4.17 3.84
N THR A 39 -26.76 -3.20 3.86
CA THR A 39 -26.71 -2.02 2.98
C THR A 39 -25.46 -1.17 3.24
N ALA A 40 -25.10 -0.96 4.51
CA ALA A 40 -23.89 -0.22 4.87
C ALA A 40 -22.63 -0.96 4.38
N ILE A 41 -22.60 -2.29 4.49
CA ILE A 41 -21.50 -3.12 3.99
C ILE A 41 -21.34 -2.96 2.47
N TYR A 42 -22.43 -3.05 1.71
CA TYR A 42 -22.38 -2.88 0.25
C TYR A 42 -21.92 -1.48 -0.18
N ILE A 43 -22.41 -0.43 0.47
CA ILE A 43 -22.00 0.95 0.17
C ILE A 43 -20.52 1.15 0.46
N GLY A 44 -20.03 0.67 1.62
CA GLY A 44 -18.62 0.76 1.94
C GLY A 44 -17.75 -0.03 0.97
N ALA A 45 -18.19 -1.21 0.54
CA ALA A 45 -17.47 -2.03 -0.45
C ALA A 45 -17.42 -1.35 -1.82
N PHE A 46 -18.48 -0.65 -2.21
CA PHE A 46 -18.52 0.14 -3.45
C PHE A 46 -17.54 1.32 -3.41
N ILE A 47 -17.58 2.13 -2.35
CA ILE A 47 -16.68 3.28 -2.15
C ILE A 47 -15.21 2.79 -2.11
N TRP A 48 -14.99 1.67 -1.45
CA TRP A 48 -13.70 1.00 -1.39
C TRP A 48 -13.21 0.59 -2.78
N GLY A 49 -14.04 -0.12 -3.56
CA GLY A 49 -13.69 -0.55 -4.91
C GLY A 49 -13.38 0.64 -5.84
N LEU A 50 -14.15 1.72 -5.74
CA LEU A 50 -13.97 2.93 -6.53
C LEU A 50 -12.62 3.62 -6.24
N THR A 51 -12.19 3.63 -4.98
CA THR A 51 -10.96 4.31 -4.55
C THR A 51 -9.70 3.46 -4.73
N PHE A 52 -9.81 2.13 -4.72
CA PHE A 52 -8.65 1.24 -4.72
C PHE A 52 -8.48 0.39 -5.99
N GLY A 53 -9.53 0.23 -6.80
CA GLY A 53 -9.50 -0.65 -7.97
C GLY A 53 -8.42 -0.28 -9.00
N GLY A 54 -8.12 1.01 -9.17
CA GLY A 54 -7.06 1.48 -10.09
C GLY A 54 -5.68 1.63 -9.44
N ALA A 55 -5.59 1.63 -8.11
CA ALA A 55 -4.36 1.93 -7.40
C ALA A 55 -3.31 0.81 -7.55
N ALA A 56 -3.73 -0.45 -7.52
CA ALA A 56 -2.84 -1.60 -7.68
C ALA A 56 -2.14 -1.61 -9.06
N THR A 57 -2.88 -1.29 -10.12
CA THR A 57 -2.35 -1.21 -11.48
C THR A 57 -1.35 -0.04 -11.61
N LEU A 58 -1.69 1.14 -11.08
CA LEU A 58 -0.79 2.29 -11.07
C LEU A 58 0.50 2.01 -10.28
N LEU A 59 0.40 1.27 -9.17
CA LEU A 59 1.56 0.86 -8.37
C LEU A 59 2.47 -0.08 -9.16
N GLN A 60 1.91 -1.05 -9.89
CA GLN A 60 2.67 -1.98 -10.73
C GLN A 60 3.38 -1.26 -11.88
N THR A 61 2.70 -0.34 -12.57
CA THR A 61 3.32 0.47 -13.63
C THR A 61 4.46 1.31 -13.07
N ALA A 62 4.24 1.98 -11.94
CA ALA A 62 5.28 2.81 -11.36
C ALA A 62 6.47 2.01 -10.78
N LEU A 63 6.22 0.82 -10.21
CA LEU A 63 7.26 -0.12 -9.79
C LEU A 63 8.13 -0.54 -10.97
N ALA A 64 7.50 -0.96 -12.07
CA ALA A 64 8.19 -1.32 -13.31
C ALA A 64 9.03 -0.15 -13.87
N ASP A 65 8.45 1.05 -13.93
CA ASP A 65 9.13 2.27 -14.39
C ASP A 65 10.30 2.67 -13.49
N SER A 66 10.19 2.46 -12.17
CA SER A 66 11.22 2.82 -11.19
C SER A 66 12.37 1.81 -11.11
N ALA A 67 12.12 0.54 -11.41
CA ALA A 67 13.10 -0.55 -11.31
C ALA A 67 14.04 -0.65 -12.53
N GLY A 68 13.69 -0.05 -13.67
CA GLY A 68 14.56 0.00 -14.85
C GLY A 68 14.95 -1.40 -15.36
N GLU A 69 16.24 -1.67 -15.52
CA GLU A 69 16.76 -2.98 -15.96
C GLU A 69 16.40 -4.15 -15.01
N GLY A 70 15.96 -3.87 -13.78
CA GLY A 70 15.51 -4.87 -12.80
C GLY A 70 13.99 -5.09 -12.72
N ALA A 71 13.21 -4.55 -13.65
CA ALA A 71 11.74 -4.57 -13.59
C ALA A 71 11.15 -5.99 -13.49
N ASP A 72 11.69 -6.97 -14.21
CA ASP A 72 11.18 -8.36 -14.19
C ASP A 72 11.36 -9.02 -12.81
N VAL A 73 12.47 -8.71 -12.12
CA VAL A 73 12.73 -9.20 -10.76
C VAL A 73 11.81 -8.48 -9.76
N ALA A 74 11.63 -7.16 -9.88
CA ALA A 74 10.74 -6.41 -9.01
C ALA A 74 9.27 -6.84 -9.16
N LEU A 75 8.81 -7.07 -10.39
CA LEU A 75 7.46 -7.56 -10.68
C LEU A 75 7.25 -8.98 -10.14
N SER A 76 8.21 -9.89 -10.32
CA SER A 76 8.10 -11.25 -9.79
C SER A 76 8.07 -11.26 -8.25
N MET A 77 8.90 -10.46 -7.58
CA MET A 77 8.83 -10.28 -6.13
C MET A 77 7.48 -9.70 -5.69
N ASN A 78 6.94 -8.71 -6.41
CA ASN A 78 5.64 -8.13 -6.12
C ASN A 78 4.52 -9.18 -6.19
N VAL A 79 4.52 -10.05 -7.22
CA VAL A 79 3.56 -11.15 -7.35
C VAL A 79 3.68 -12.16 -6.19
N VAL A 80 4.90 -12.50 -5.78
CA VAL A 80 5.13 -13.42 -4.65
C VAL A 80 4.61 -12.83 -3.35
N VAL A 81 4.93 -11.57 -3.07
CA VAL A 81 4.46 -10.86 -1.87
C VAL A 81 2.94 -10.78 -1.86
N TRP A 82 2.32 -10.47 -3.00
CA TRP A 82 0.86 -10.37 -3.11
C TRP A 82 0.16 -11.70 -2.87
N ASN A 83 0.64 -12.78 -3.51
CA ASN A 83 0.09 -14.12 -3.30
C ASN A 83 0.28 -14.60 -1.86
N SER A 84 1.43 -14.33 -1.26
CA SER A 84 1.71 -14.67 0.14
C SER A 84 0.77 -13.91 1.10
N ALA A 85 0.50 -12.64 0.82
CA ALA A 85 -0.45 -11.83 1.58
C ALA A 85 -1.89 -12.37 1.46
N ILE A 86 -2.31 -12.78 0.25
CA ILE A 86 -3.63 -13.40 0.03
C ILE A 86 -3.74 -14.73 0.78
N ALA A 87 -2.74 -15.61 0.67
CA ALA A 87 -2.73 -16.89 1.37
C ALA A 87 -2.74 -16.71 2.90
N GLY A 88 -1.88 -15.83 3.42
CA GLY A 88 -1.82 -15.51 4.84
C GLY A 88 -3.11 -14.87 5.36
N GLY A 89 -3.68 -13.94 4.60
CA GLY A 89 -4.96 -13.30 4.90
C GLY A 89 -6.12 -14.29 4.90
N GLY A 90 -6.15 -15.24 3.96
CA GLY A 90 -7.15 -16.31 3.91
C GLY A 90 -7.06 -17.25 5.10
N LEU A 91 -5.85 -17.67 5.48
CA LEU A 91 -5.63 -18.54 6.64
C LEU A 91 -6.02 -17.84 7.96
N LEU A 92 -5.50 -16.62 8.18
CA LEU A 92 -5.84 -15.82 9.35
C LEU A 92 -7.34 -15.51 9.40
N GLY A 93 -7.95 -15.14 8.28
CA GLY A 93 -9.39 -14.89 8.17
C GLY A 93 -10.23 -16.13 8.46
N GLY A 94 -9.81 -17.31 8.01
CA GLY A 94 -10.47 -18.57 8.31
C GLY A 94 -10.44 -18.92 9.80
N VAL A 95 -9.28 -18.78 10.44
CA VAL A 95 -9.12 -18.97 11.90
C VAL A 95 -9.99 -17.96 12.66
N LEU A 96 -9.95 -16.69 12.25
CA LEU A 96 -10.70 -15.61 12.88
C LEU A 96 -12.22 -15.85 12.79
N LEU A 97 -12.69 -16.27 11.62
CA LEU A 97 -14.09 -16.61 11.40
C LEU A 97 -14.53 -17.82 12.24
N GLY A 98 -13.67 -18.84 12.35
CA GLY A 98 -13.95 -20.05 13.13
C GLY A 98 -14.04 -19.81 14.64
N HIS A 99 -13.24 -18.90 15.19
CA HIS A 99 -13.19 -18.66 16.64
C HIS A 99 -14.06 -17.49 17.12
N TRP A 100 -14.10 -16.38 16.38
CA TRP A 100 -14.72 -15.12 16.82
C TRP A 100 -15.82 -14.59 15.88
N GLY A 101 -16.10 -15.29 14.78
CA GLY A 101 -17.14 -14.92 13.83
C GLY A 101 -16.85 -13.63 13.06
N ALA A 102 -17.80 -13.21 12.21
CA ALA A 102 -17.61 -12.11 11.26
C ALA A 102 -17.41 -10.73 11.91
N GLY A 103 -17.84 -10.53 13.17
CA GLY A 103 -17.72 -9.26 13.89
C GLY A 103 -16.27 -8.86 14.23
N SER A 104 -15.32 -9.79 14.14
CA SER A 104 -13.90 -9.57 14.41
C SER A 104 -13.14 -8.96 13.22
N PHE A 105 -13.64 -9.14 11.99
CA PHE A 105 -12.97 -8.72 10.76
C PHE A 105 -12.71 -7.20 10.69
N PRO A 106 -13.67 -6.32 11.01
CA PRO A 106 -13.44 -4.88 10.94
C PRO A 106 -12.29 -4.43 11.85
N TRP A 107 -12.16 -5.01 13.04
CA TRP A 107 -11.13 -4.64 14.02
C TRP A 107 -9.74 -5.13 13.65
N VAL A 108 -9.64 -6.37 13.14
CA VAL A 108 -8.36 -6.91 12.65
C VAL A 108 -7.91 -6.15 11.41
N LEU A 109 -8.82 -5.84 10.49
CA LEU A 109 -8.53 -4.97 9.35
C LEU A 109 -8.01 -3.61 9.80
N LEU A 110 -8.65 -2.98 10.79
CA LEU A 110 -8.20 -1.69 11.33
C LEU A 110 -6.78 -1.76 11.89
N MET A 111 -6.47 -2.79 12.68
CA MET A 111 -5.12 -2.99 13.23
C MET A 111 -4.06 -3.14 12.12
N LEU A 112 -4.35 -3.96 11.10
CA LEU A 112 -3.44 -4.17 9.96
C LEU A 112 -3.24 -2.87 9.15
N LEU A 113 -4.29 -2.08 8.99
CA LEU A 113 -4.24 -0.79 8.30
C LEU A 113 -3.43 0.25 9.08
N LEU A 114 -3.59 0.32 10.40
CA LEU A 114 -2.78 1.20 11.25
C LEU A 114 -1.31 0.80 11.22
N LEU A 115 -1.01 -0.50 11.27
CA LEU A 115 0.37 -0.99 11.14
C LEU A 115 0.96 -0.63 9.77
N SER A 116 0.19 -0.82 8.70
CA SER A 116 0.60 -0.47 7.33
C SER A 116 0.82 1.04 7.17
N LEU A 117 -0.04 1.86 7.78
CA LEU A 117 0.11 3.31 7.82
C LEU A 117 1.38 3.71 8.56
N LEU A 118 1.66 3.09 9.71
CA LEU A 118 2.88 3.33 10.47
C LEU A 118 4.13 2.96 9.67
N ILE A 119 4.14 1.82 8.99
CA ILE A 119 5.24 1.38 8.13
C ILE A 119 5.43 2.37 6.98
N ALA A 120 4.35 2.78 6.29
CA ALA A 120 4.41 3.75 5.20
C ALA A 120 4.93 5.13 5.67
N LEU A 121 4.55 5.56 6.87
CA LEU A 121 5.05 6.79 7.49
C LEU A 121 6.55 6.68 7.84
N ARG A 122 6.99 5.54 8.39
CA ARG A 122 8.38 5.26 8.80
C ARG A 122 9.32 5.04 7.61
N ALA A 123 8.84 4.42 6.53
CA ALA A 123 9.60 4.24 5.29
C ALA A 123 9.99 5.59 4.66
N GLY A 124 9.16 6.62 4.83
CA GLY A 124 9.48 7.99 4.44
C GLY A 124 10.69 8.61 5.18
N ALA A 125 11.09 8.06 6.33
CA ALA A 125 12.25 8.52 7.09
C ALA A 125 13.56 7.83 6.69
N HIS A 126 13.50 6.63 6.08
CA HIS A 126 14.68 5.83 5.72
C HIS A 126 14.89 5.64 4.21
N GLY A 127 13.91 5.98 3.35
CA GLY A 127 14.00 5.86 1.88
C GLY A 127 14.47 7.12 1.14
N PHE A 128 14.54 8.28 1.82
CA PHE A 128 15.00 9.54 1.23
C PHE A 128 16.28 10.04 1.89
N ALA A 129 17.39 9.32 1.71
CA ALA A 129 18.69 9.93 1.91
C ALA A 129 18.82 11.14 0.95
N ARG A 130 18.99 12.34 1.50
CA ARG A 130 19.43 13.52 0.73
C ARG A 130 20.64 13.12 -0.08
N GLY A 131 20.55 13.21 -1.41
CA GLY A 131 21.64 12.84 -2.30
C GLY A 131 22.93 13.54 -1.91
N SER A 132 23.96 12.74 -1.57
CA SER A 132 25.35 13.18 -1.59
C SER A 132 25.80 13.28 -3.05
N ARG A 133 25.31 14.29 -3.76
CA ARG A 133 25.72 14.63 -5.13
C ARG A 133 26.67 15.83 -5.17
N LEU A 134 27.60 15.93 -4.22
CA LEU A 134 28.61 16.98 -4.25
C LEU A 134 30.04 16.51 -4.52
N ASP A 135 30.30 15.21 -4.70
CA ASP A 135 31.70 14.73 -4.86
C ASP A 135 32.07 14.18 -6.24
N ARG A 136 31.14 14.22 -7.21
CA ARG A 136 31.43 13.74 -8.59
C ARG A 136 31.62 14.85 -9.63
N GLU A 137 31.68 16.10 -9.22
CA GLU A 137 32.11 17.21 -10.09
C GLU A 137 33.61 17.52 -9.94
N HIS A 138 34.26 17.12 -8.84
CA HIS A 138 35.70 17.33 -8.66
C HIS A 138 36.61 16.31 -9.36
N VAL A 139 36.08 15.15 -9.80
CA VAL A 139 36.89 14.10 -10.47
C VAL A 139 37.00 14.32 -11.99
N LEU A 140 36.22 15.23 -12.58
CA LEU A 140 36.30 15.56 -14.00
C LEU A 140 37.03 16.88 -14.29
N ALA A 141 37.62 17.51 -13.26
CA ALA A 141 38.29 18.80 -13.36
C ALA A 141 39.75 18.81 -12.84
N GLY A 142 40.39 17.63 -12.72
CA GLY A 142 41.81 17.48 -12.41
C GLY A 142 42.46 16.48 -13.35
#